data_AF-A0A8J7YLM5-F1
#
_entry.id   AF-A0A8J7YLM5-F1
#
_cell.length_a   1.000
_cell.length_b   1.000
_cell.length_c   1.000
_cell.angle_alpha   90.00
_cell.angle_beta   90.00
_cell.angle_gamma   90.00
#
_symmetry.space_group_name_H-M   'P 1'
#
loop_
_entity.id
_entity.type
_entity.pdbx_description
1 polymer ?
#
loop_
_entity_poly.entity_id
_entity_poly.type
_entity_poly.pdbx_seq_one_letter_code
_entity_poly.pdbx_strand_id
1 'polypeptide(L)'
;MAQERRVHRGQIQQVAAETTVSKSRLTELLEQIADVTIIDDYLEKAWRNSSSTVELAFHNPRSDFVFIIPDSEWDTVFESIDIEEDEATAAKQWHSTRARKLLETSGSSHEFGENHSYLVVPIQDIEVWQRSRIVLSWWFQELAEDGLTPPEVLDYWMTGEMGNAPKEWASQRDVHPEAVRKNVRQAKEKLNK
;
A
#
# COMPACT_ATOMS: atom_id res chain seq x y z
N MET A 1 11.73 -19.94 -17.12
CA MET A 1 11.15 -19.12 -16.03
C MET A 1 11.19 -17.69 -16.50
N ALA A 2 10.05 -17.11 -16.85
CA ALA A 2 10.01 -15.72 -17.30
C ALA A 2 10.06 -14.83 -16.06
N GLN A 3 11.01 -13.90 -16.04
CA GLN A 3 11.15 -12.87 -15.01
C GLN A 3 9.79 -12.17 -14.82
N GLU A 4 9.20 -12.32 -13.64
CA GLU A 4 7.95 -11.65 -13.27
C GLU A 4 8.16 -10.14 -13.43
N ARG A 5 7.35 -9.53 -14.29
CA ARG A 5 7.53 -8.13 -14.65
C ARG A 5 7.03 -7.26 -13.51
N ARG A 6 7.96 -6.65 -12.77
CA ARG A 6 7.67 -5.85 -11.58
C ARG A 6 7.17 -4.44 -11.86
N VAL A 7 7.12 -3.96 -13.11
CA VAL A 7 6.74 -2.56 -13.42
C VAL A 7 5.69 -2.48 -14.54
N HIS A 8 4.65 -1.66 -14.34
CA HIS A 8 3.64 -1.38 -15.36
C HIS A 8 4.15 -0.43 -16.45
N ARG A 9 4.39 -0.96 -17.67
CA ARG A 9 5.05 -0.22 -18.76
C ARG A 9 4.23 0.87 -19.46
N GLY A 10 2.97 1.07 -19.09
CA GLY A 10 1.99 1.85 -19.87
C GLY A 10 2.33 3.34 -20.05
N GLN A 11 3.12 3.95 -19.16
CA GLN A 11 3.47 5.38 -19.19
C GLN A 11 4.96 5.65 -19.42
N ILE A 12 5.79 4.62 -19.53
CA ILE A 12 7.24 4.76 -19.73
C ILE A 12 7.52 5.44 -21.09
N GLN A 13 6.75 5.12 -22.12
CA GLN A 13 6.92 5.72 -23.46
C GLN A 13 6.64 7.23 -23.48
N GLN A 14 5.64 7.68 -22.73
CA GLN A 14 5.30 9.10 -22.66
C GLN A 14 6.42 9.87 -21.96
N VAL A 15 6.82 9.42 -20.77
CA VAL A 15 7.86 10.10 -19.98
C VAL A 15 9.21 10.09 -20.70
N ALA A 16 9.59 8.97 -21.31
CA ALA A 16 10.82 8.90 -22.10
C ALA A 16 10.80 9.80 -23.35
N ALA A 17 9.63 10.18 -23.86
CA ALA A 17 9.50 11.13 -24.97
C ALA A 17 9.57 12.60 -24.51
N GLU A 18 9.25 12.85 -23.24
CA GLU A 18 9.24 14.18 -22.61
C GLU A 18 10.56 14.49 -21.87
N THR A 19 11.47 13.52 -21.77
CA THR A 19 12.74 13.61 -21.04
C THR A 19 13.94 13.21 -21.92
N THR A 20 15.16 13.43 -21.43
CA THR A 20 16.42 12.99 -22.08
C THR A 20 16.69 11.49 -21.91
N VAL A 21 15.95 10.81 -21.03
CA VAL A 21 16.19 9.43 -20.61
C VAL A 21 15.55 8.45 -21.57
N SER A 22 16.34 7.50 -22.08
CA SER A 22 15.83 6.47 -22.99
C SER A 22 14.78 5.58 -22.32
N LYS A 23 13.83 5.06 -23.10
CA LYS A 23 12.79 4.12 -22.62
C LYS A 23 13.39 2.90 -21.91
N SER A 24 14.47 2.33 -22.43
CA SER A 24 15.14 1.17 -21.84
C SER A 24 15.74 1.50 -20.49
N ARG A 25 16.44 2.64 -20.40
CA ARG A 25 17.05 3.09 -19.14
C ARG A 25 16.01 3.44 -18.09
N LEU A 26 14.96 4.15 -18.47
CA LEU A 26 13.84 4.42 -17.55
C LEU A 26 13.15 3.13 -17.07
N THR A 27 13.02 2.12 -17.93
CA THR A 27 12.47 0.82 -17.50
C THR A 27 13.38 0.14 -16.46
N GLU A 28 14.69 0.12 -16.70
CA GLU A 28 15.67 -0.43 -15.77
C GLU A 28 15.66 0.29 -14.42
N LEU A 29 15.66 1.63 -14.43
CA LEU A 29 15.59 2.45 -13.22
C LEU A 29 14.34 2.16 -12.39
N LEU A 30 13.17 2.06 -13.03
CA LEU A 30 11.93 1.75 -12.32
C LEU A 30 11.93 0.32 -11.74
N GLU A 31 12.58 -0.63 -12.42
CA GLU A 31 12.77 -1.99 -11.90
C GLU A 31 13.72 -1.98 -10.69
N GLN A 32 14.82 -1.23 -10.73
CA GLN A 32 15.74 -1.06 -9.60
C GLN A 32 15.08 -0.36 -8.41
N ILE A 33 14.32 0.71 -8.64
CA ILE A 33 13.52 1.39 -7.60
C ILE A 33 12.56 0.39 -6.95
N ALA A 34 11.84 -0.41 -7.74
CA ALA A 34 10.94 -1.43 -7.21
C ALA A 34 11.66 -2.51 -6.38
N ASP A 35 12.92 -2.82 -6.70
CA ASP A 35 13.72 -3.81 -5.99
C ASP A 35 14.23 -3.30 -4.62
N VAL A 36 14.54 -2.00 -4.51
CA VAL A 36 14.97 -1.39 -3.24
C VAL A 36 13.80 -0.90 -2.38
N THR A 37 12.62 -0.72 -2.98
CA THR A 37 11.42 -0.28 -2.26
C THR A 37 10.77 -1.43 -1.50
N ILE A 38 10.86 -1.41 -0.17
CA ILE A 38 10.20 -2.40 0.69
C ILE A 38 8.79 -1.93 1.03
N ILE A 39 7.78 -2.50 0.36
CA ILE A 39 6.39 -2.05 0.50
C ILE A 39 5.86 -2.09 1.94
N ASP A 40 6.28 -3.09 2.71
CA ASP A 40 5.86 -3.26 4.11
C ASP A 40 6.31 -2.09 4.99
N ASP A 41 7.49 -1.51 4.73
CA ASP A 41 7.99 -0.33 5.44
C ASP A 41 7.12 0.90 5.16
N TYR A 42 6.77 1.15 3.90
CA TYR A 42 5.90 2.28 3.54
C TYR A 42 4.47 2.10 4.07
N LEU A 43 3.93 0.87 4.07
CA LEU A 43 2.64 0.58 4.69
C LEU A 43 2.67 0.79 6.20
N GLU A 44 3.74 0.36 6.88
CA GLU A 44 3.92 0.57 8.31
C GLU A 44 4.05 2.07 8.64
N LYS A 45 4.88 2.80 7.90
CA LYS A 45 5.00 4.26 8.01
C LYS A 45 3.64 4.96 7.83
N ALA A 46 2.88 4.59 6.80
CA ALA A 46 1.58 5.21 6.51
C ALA A 46 0.46 4.87 7.51
N TRP A 47 0.48 3.68 8.12
CA TRP A 47 -0.61 3.24 9.01
C TRP A 47 -0.31 3.32 10.49
N ARG A 48 0.94 3.07 10.92
CA ARG A 48 1.27 2.93 12.35
C ARG A 48 1.88 4.17 12.97
N ASN A 49 2.57 4.98 12.18
CA ASN A 49 3.34 6.09 12.74
C ASN A 49 2.60 7.41 12.50
N SER A 50 1.89 7.89 13.52
CA SER A 50 1.19 9.18 13.49
C SER A 50 2.11 10.39 13.31
N SER A 51 3.43 10.20 13.44
CA SER A 51 4.46 11.22 13.14
C SER A 51 5.15 11.03 11.77
N SER A 52 4.76 9.99 11.03
CA SER A 52 5.27 9.76 9.67
C SER A 52 4.72 10.81 8.71
N THR A 53 5.58 11.27 7.81
CA THR A 53 5.23 12.14 6.67
C THR A 53 4.88 11.34 5.42
N VAL A 54 4.93 10.01 5.49
CA VAL A 54 4.46 9.10 4.43
C VAL A 54 2.96 8.88 4.59
N GLU A 55 2.21 9.12 3.52
CA GLU A 55 0.76 8.92 3.47
C GLU A 55 0.38 7.91 2.38
N LEU A 56 -0.60 7.05 2.66
CA LEU A 56 -1.19 6.18 1.64
C LEU A 56 -2.32 6.93 0.92
N ALA A 57 -2.04 7.44 -0.29
CA ALA A 57 -3.02 8.20 -1.08
C ALA A 57 -4.14 7.32 -1.64
N PHE A 58 -3.91 6.00 -1.76
CA PHE A 58 -4.92 5.08 -2.30
C PHE A 58 -5.12 3.83 -1.44
N HIS A 59 -6.20 3.84 -0.65
CA HIS A 59 -6.52 2.81 0.34
C HIS A 59 -7.10 1.52 -0.26
N ASN A 60 -7.43 1.50 -1.56
CA ASN A 60 -8.01 0.32 -2.23
C ASN A 60 -7.35 0.04 -3.60
N PRO A 61 -6.04 -0.25 -3.61
CA PRO A 61 -5.28 -0.42 -4.83
C PRO A 61 -5.79 -1.57 -5.69
N ARG A 62 -6.07 -1.26 -6.96
CA ARG A 62 -6.43 -2.27 -7.98
C ARG A 62 -5.23 -2.98 -8.57
N SER A 63 -4.07 -2.31 -8.61
CA SER A 63 -2.84 -2.82 -9.24
C SER A 63 -1.57 -2.27 -8.59
N ASP A 64 -1.61 -1.06 -8.04
CA ASP A 64 -0.46 -0.39 -7.45
C ASP A 64 -0.89 0.34 -6.18
N PHE A 65 -0.03 0.31 -5.17
CA PHE A 65 -0.10 1.22 -4.04
C PHE A 65 0.43 2.60 -4.47
N VAL A 66 -0.22 3.66 -3.98
CA VAL A 66 0.20 5.03 -4.22
C VAL A 66 0.47 5.67 -2.88
N PHE A 67 1.73 6.01 -2.65
CA PHE A 67 2.18 6.73 -1.48
C PHE A 67 2.50 8.18 -1.84
N ILE A 68 2.30 9.08 -0.90
CA ILE A 68 2.85 10.42 -0.89
C ILE A 68 4.00 10.37 0.10
N ILE A 69 5.20 10.66 -0.36
CA ILE A 69 6.43 10.60 0.45
C ILE A 69 7.15 11.95 0.38
N PRO A 70 7.83 12.39 1.45
CA PRO A 70 8.68 13.58 1.38
C PRO A 70 9.86 13.32 0.43
N ASP A 71 10.41 14.39 -0.15
CA ASP A 71 11.55 14.27 -1.07
C ASP A 71 12.80 13.65 -0.40
N SER A 72 12.96 13.77 0.93
CA SER A 72 14.03 13.09 1.67
C SER A 72 13.96 11.57 1.63
N GLU A 73 12.76 11.00 1.49
CA GLU A 73 12.60 9.53 1.31
C GLU A 73 13.00 9.13 -0.11
N TRP A 74 12.81 10.00 -1.10
CA TRP A 74 13.35 9.78 -2.44
C TRP A 74 14.87 9.79 -2.46
N ASP A 75 15.49 10.68 -1.69
CA ASP A 75 16.95 10.71 -1.56
C ASP A 75 17.47 9.36 -1.04
N THR A 76 16.79 8.75 -0.07
CA THR A 76 17.16 7.41 0.46
C THR A 76 17.02 6.31 -0.60
N VAL A 77 15.96 6.36 -1.42
CA VAL A 77 15.77 5.42 -2.54
C VAL A 77 16.88 5.60 -3.58
N PHE A 78 17.20 6.84 -3.93
CA PHE A 78 18.21 7.18 -4.93
C PHE A 78 19.64 6.94 -4.44
N GLU A 79 19.94 7.07 -3.15
CA GLU A 79 21.24 6.66 -2.59
C GLU A 79 21.49 5.14 -2.73
N SER A 80 20.42 4.35 -2.85
CA SER A 80 20.49 2.89 -2.96
C SER A 80 20.67 2.39 -4.40
N ILE A 81 20.63 3.29 -5.39
CA ILE A 81 20.74 2.97 -6.83
C ILE A 81 21.67 3.96 -7.54
N ASP A 82 22.35 3.54 -8.61
CA ASP A 82 23.20 4.45 -9.39
C ASP A 82 22.33 5.24 -10.37
N ILE A 83 22.01 6.49 -10.00
CA ILE A 83 21.06 7.35 -10.72
C ILE A 83 21.59 8.78 -10.90
N GLU A 84 21.48 9.29 -12.12
CA GLU A 84 21.80 10.69 -12.45
C GLU A 84 20.61 11.64 -12.15
N GLU A 85 20.86 12.95 -12.13
CA GLU A 85 19.82 13.95 -11.76
C GLU A 85 18.64 13.97 -12.75
N ASP A 86 18.92 13.83 -14.05
CA ASP A 86 17.88 13.77 -15.09
C ASP A 86 17.11 12.44 -15.03
N GLU A 87 17.78 11.35 -14.69
CA GLU A 87 17.19 10.04 -14.42
C GLU A 87 16.25 10.06 -13.21
N ALA A 88 16.68 10.67 -12.10
CA ALA A 88 15.87 10.88 -10.90
C ALA A 88 14.61 11.70 -11.21
N THR A 89 14.77 12.77 -11.99
CA THR A 89 13.65 13.61 -12.45
C THR A 89 12.67 12.81 -13.31
N ALA A 90 13.16 12.02 -14.27
CA ALA A 90 12.33 11.18 -15.12
C ALA A 90 11.58 10.10 -14.33
N ALA A 91 12.24 9.48 -13.34
CA ALA A 91 11.59 8.51 -12.45
C ALA A 91 10.46 9.16 -11.64
N LYS A 92 10.72 10.29 -10.96
CA LYS A 92 9.69 11.05 -10.21
C LYS A 92 8.52 11.48 -11.11
N GLN A 93 8.80 11.89 -12.34
CA GLN A 93 7.77 12.25 -13.32
C GLN A 93 6.91 11.04 -13.71
N TRP A 94 7.51 9.85 -13.89
CA TRP A 94 6.77 8.62 -14.14
C TRP A 94 5.85 8.26 -12.97
N HIS A 95 6.36 8.26 -11.75
CA HIS A 95 5.55 7.94 -10.56
C HIS A 95 4.40 8.95 -10.39
N SER A 96 4.65 10.24 -10.59
CA SER A 96 3.60 11.27 -10.55
C SER A 96 2.52 11.06 -11.61
N THR A 97 2.93 10.75 -12.84
CA THR A 97 2.00 10.53 -13.96
C THR A 97 1.17 9.27 -13.77
N ARG A 98 1.76 8.22 -13.18
CA ARG A 98 1.07 6.97 -12.83
C ARG A 98 0.11 7.14 -11.68
N ALA A 99 0.55 7.78 -10.60
CA ALA A 99 -0.28 8.07 -9.44
C ALA A 99 -1.52 8.88 -9.83
N ARG A 100 -1.33 9.98 -10.59
CA ARG A 100 -2.44 10.84 -11.02
C ARG A 100 -3.50 10.06 -11.81
N LYS A 101 -3.08 9.23 -12.77
CA LYS A 101 -4.00 8.39 -13.54
C LYS A 101 -4.78 7.39 -12.67
N LEU A 102 -4.11 6.78 -11.68
CA LEU A 102 -4.75 5.85 -10.75
C LEU A 102 -5.78 6.56 -9.87
N LEU A 103 -5.42 7.73 -9.33
CA LEU A 103 -6.26 8.56 -8.47
C LEU A 103 -7.48 9.13 -9.22
N GLU A 104 -7.29 9.63 -10.44
CA GLU A 104 -8.39 10.07 -11.32
C GLU A 104 -9.39 8.93 -11.57
N THR A 105 -8.89 7.72 -11.84
CA THR A 105 -9.73 6.55 -12.09
C THR A 105 -10.50 6.12 -10.84
N SER A 106 -9.96 6.38 -9.65
CA SER A 106 -10.61 6.03 -8.38
C SER A 106 -11.54 7.11 -7.84
N GLY A 107 -11.62 8.27 -8.49
CA GLY A 107 -12.39 9.42 -7.99
C GLY A 107 -11.80 10.03 -6.72
N SER A 108 -10.51 9.82 -6.47
CA SER A 108 -9.80 10.36 -5.31
C SER A 108 -8.87 11.46 -5.77
N SER A 109 -8.84 12.60 -5.08
CA SER A 109 -7.84 13.64 -5.28
C SER A 109 -7.10 13.85 -3.96
N HIS A 110 -5.77 13.81 -4.00
CA HIS A 110 -4.94 14.17 -2.87
C HIS A 110 -4.08 15.37 -3.24
N GLU A 111 -4.16 16.41 -2.42
CA GLU A 111 -3.23 17.54 -2.44
C GLU A 111 -2.24 17.30 -1.30
N PHE A 112 -0.96 17.53 -1.57
CA PHE A 112 0.10 17.41 -0.58
C PHE A 112 0.96 18.67 -0.55
N GLY A 113 1.66 18.87 0.55
CA GLY A 113 2.49 20.06 0.78
C GLY A 113 3.70 20.15 -0.14
N GLU A 114 4.32 21.33 -0.19
CA GLU A 114 5.60 21.53 -0.87
C GLU A 114 6.63 20.50 -0.36
N ASN A 115 7.46 19.97 -1.27
CA ASN A 115 8.49 18.95 -1.02
C ASN A 115 7.99 17.50 -0.77
N HIS A 116 6.80 17.17 -1.26
CA HIS A 116 6.34 15.78 -1.35
C HIS A 116 6.21 15.35 -2.80
N SER A 117 6.32 14.04 -3.02
CA SER A 117 6.25 13.43 -4.33
C SER A 117 5.49 12.11 -4.23
N TYR A 118 4.86 11.70 -5.32
CA TYR A 118 4.22 10.38 -5.39
C TYR A 118 5.27 9.28 -5.54
N LEU A 119 5.12 8.20 -4.77
CA LEU A 119 5.77 6.92 -5.00
C LEU A 119 4.69 5.89 -5.34
N VAL A 120 4.91 5.15 -6.43
CA VAL A 120 3.96 4.13 -6.90
C VAL A 120 4.64 2.78 -6.81
N VAL A 121 4.07 1.88 -6.02
CA VAL A 121 4.62 0.55 -5.79
C VAL A 121 3.66 -0.49 -6.34
N PRO A 122 4.04 -1.22 -7.41
CA PRO A 122 3.20 -2.22 -8.03
C PRO A 122 3.04 -3.45 -7.14
N ILE A 123 1.86 -4.07 -7.20
CA ILE A 123 1.59 -5.32 -6.50
C ILE A 123 2.24 -6.46 -7.29
N GLN A 124 3.26 -7.11 -6.72
CA GLN A 124 4.06 -8.11 -7.42
C GLN A 124 3.25 -9.33 -7.88
N ASP A 125 2.38 -9.86 -7.02
CA ASP A 125 1.46 -10.96 -7.36
C ASP A 125 0.01 -10.47 -7.36
N ILE A 126 -0.37 -9.84 -8.48
CA ILE A 126 -1.68 -9.22 -8.60
C ILE A 126 -2.82 -10.25 -8.60
N GLU A 127 -2.58 -11.46 -9.09
CA GLU A 127 -3.58 -12.52 -9.11
C GLU A 127 -3.85 -13.05 -7.70
N VAL A 128 -2.80 -13.33 -6.92
CA VAL A 128 -2.94 -13.70 -5.52
C VAL A 128 -3.55 -12.56 -4.71
N TRP A 129 -3.18 -11.31 -4.96
CA TRP A 129 -3.80 -10.16 -4.30
C TRP A 129 -5.30 -10.09 -4.56
N GLN A 130 -5.72 -10.14 -5.83
CA GLN A 130 -7.15 -10.10 -6.19
C GLN A 130 -7.92 -11.29 -5.62
N ARG A 131 -7.34 -12.49 -5.68
CA ARG A 131 -7.95 -13.68 -5.10
C ARG A 131 -8.09 -13.57 -3.58
N SER A 132 -7.04 -13.12 -2.89
CA SER A 132 -7.04 -12.93 -1.44
C SER A 132 -8.11 -11.92 -1.01
N ARG A 133 -8.26 -10.83 -1.77
CA ARG A 133 -9.34 -9.85 -1.54
C ARG A 133 -10.74 -10.46 -1.66
N ILE A 134 -10.97 -11.29 -2.66
CA ILE A 134 -12.26 -11.97 -2.84
C ILE A 134 -12.51 -12.92 -1.67
N VAL A 135 -11.53 -13.75 -1.31
CA VAL A 135 -11.64 -14.69 -0.19
C VAL A 135 -11.91 -13.97 1.12
N LEU A 136 -11.17 -12.90 1.41
CA LEU A 136 -11.42 -12.07 2.59
C LEU A 136 -12.82 -11.45 2.55
N SER A 137 -13.27 -10.95 1.40
CA SER A 137 -14.61 -10.37 1.27
C SER A 137 -15.73 -11.38 1.56
N TRP A 138 -15.60 -12.62 1.07
CA TRP A 138 -16.54 -13.70 1.38
C TRP A 138 -16.50 -14.06 2.86
N TRP A 139 -15.31 -14.18 3.43
CA TRP A 139 -15.17 -14.49 4.85
C TRP A 139 -15.80 -13.40 5.74
N PHE A 140 -15.58 -12.12 5.43
CA PHE A 140 -16.25 -11.01 6.14
C PHE A 140 -17.78 -11.05 5.96
N GLN A 141 -18.28 -11.44 4.78
CA GLN A 141 -19.72 -11.59 4.52
C GLN A 141 -20.33 -12.73 5.33
N GLU A 142 -19.71 -13.91 5.33
CA GLU A 142 -20.15 -15.07 6.12
C GLU A 142 -20.23 -14.71 7.61
N LEU A 143 -19.19 -14.08 8.16
CA LEU A 143 -19.20 -13.65 9.56
C LEU A 143 -20.27 -12.59 9.85
N ALA A 144 -20.55 -11.70 8.90
CA ALA A 144 -21.61 -10.71 9.05
C ALA A 144 -23.01 -11.36 8.99
N GLU A 145 -23.21 -12.40 8.18
CA GLU A 145 -24.45 -13.20 8.14
C GLU A 145 -24.68 -13.94 9.46
N ASP A 146 -23.61 -14.40 10.11
CA ASP A 146 -23.64 -14.94 11.48
C ASP A 146 -23.89 -13.85 12.56
N GLY A 147 -24.09 -12.60 12.13
CA GLY A 147 -24.48 -11.48 12.96
C GLY A 147 -23.31 -10.80 13.67
N LEU A 148 -22.07 -11.03 13.25
CA LEU A 148 -20.93 -10.28 13.77
C LEU A 148 -20.91 -8.86 13.19
N THR A 149 -20.65 -7.90 14.05
CA THR A 149 -20.41 -6.51 13.67
C THR A 149 -18.98 -6.34 13.15
N PRO A 150 -18.68 -5.31 12.34
CA PRO A 150 -17.33 -5.10 11.83
C PRO A 150 -16.23 -5.03 12.93
N PRO A 151 -16.44 -4.39 14.10
CA PRO A 151 -15.48 -4.44 15.20
C PRO A 151 -15.30 -5.85 15.79
N GLU A 152 -16.36 -6.65 15.89
CA GLU A 152 -16.28 -8.04 16.38
C GLU A 152 -15.49 -8.92 15.43
N VAL A 153 -15.72 -8.81 14.11
CA VAL A 153 -14.94 -9.56 13.12
C VAL A 153 -13.47 -9.18 13.19
N LEU A 154 -13.17 -7.88 13.20
CA LEU A 154 -11.80 -7.38 13.24
C LEU A 154 -11.06 -7.84 14.51
N ASP A 155 -11.68 -7.70 15.68
CA ASP A 155 -11.04 -8.11 16.95
C ASP A 155 -10.90 -9.62 17.06
N TYR A 156 -11.88 -10.38 16.57
CA TYR A 156 -11.80 -11.83 16.51
C TYR A 156 -10.66 -12.29 15.59
N TRP A 157 -10.53 -11.71 14.40
CA TRP A 157 -9.46 -12.05 13.47
C TRP A 157 -8.07 -11.74 14.05
N MET A 158 -7.89 -10.53 14.57
CA MET A 158 -6.58 -10.08 15.05
C MET A 158 -6.12 -10.83 16.30
N THR A 159 -7.03 -11.24 17.18
CA THR A 159 -6.65 -11.94 18.41
C THR A 159 -6.74 -13.47 18.31
N GLY A 160 -7.68 -13.98 17.51
CA GLY A 160 -7.94 -15.41 17.35
C GLY A 160 -7.08 -16.05 16.29
N GLU A 161 -7.01 -15.46 15.09
CA GLU A 161 -6.28 -16.03 13.95
C GLU A 161 -4.85 -15.52 13.86
N MET A 162 -4.64 -14.22 14.08
CA MET A 162 -3.31 -13.58 14.01
C MET A 162 -2.52 -13.68 15.33
N GLY A 163 -3.16 -14.11 16.41
CA GLY A 163 -2.52 -14.37 17.70
C GLY A 163 -2.10 -13.12 18.50
N ASN A 164 -2.57 -11.92 18.14
CA ASN A 164 -2.24 -10.71 18.90
C ASN A 164 -2.86 -10.76 20.30
N ALA A 165 -2.10 -10.34 21.31
CA ALA A 165 -2.65 -10.19 22.65
C ALA A 165 -3.71 -9.07 22.64
N PRO A 166 -4.90 -9.25 23.27
CA PRO A 166 -5.96 -8.24 23.28
C PRO A 166 -5.52 -6.87 23.80
N LYS A 167 -4.52 -6.82 24.70
CA LYS A 167 -3.96 -5.57 25.23
C LYS A 167 -3.15 -4.82 24.18
N GLU A 168 -2.32 -5.53 23.42
CA GLU A 168 -1.46 -4.94 22.38
C GLU A 168 -2.31 -4.47 21.20
N TRP A 169 -3.28 -5.30 20.78
CA TRP A 169 -4.21 -4.92 19.72
C TRP A 169 -5.08 -3.73 20.10
N ALA A 170 -5.58 -3.67 21.34
CA ALA A 170 -6.34 -2.52 21.83
C ALA A 170 -5.53 -1.21 21.80
N SER A 171 -4.23 -1.28 22.11
CA SER A 171 -3.33 -0.13 22.01
C SER A 171 -3.15 0.34 20.57
N GLN A 172 -3.08 -0.58 19.60
CA GLN A 172 -2.95 -0.23 18.17
C GLN A 172 -4.24 0.39 17.60
N ARG A 173 -5.40 -0.03 18.11
CA ARG A 173 -6.71 0.51 17.73
C ARG A 173 -7.12 1.78 18.46
N ASP A 174 -6.33 2.21 19.45
CA ASP A 174 -6.69 3.28 20.39
C ASP A 174 -8.06 3.05 21.07
N VAL A 175 -8.26 1.85 21.62
CA VAL A 175 -9.48 1.47 22.37
C VAL A 175 -9.15 0.81 23.70
N HIS A 176 -10.14 0.74 24.59
CA HIS A 176 -9.96 0.04 25.86
C HIS A 176 -9.80 -1.47 25.65
N PRO A 177 -8.83 -2.16 26.30
CA PRO A 177 -8.63 -3.61 26.16
C PRO A 177 -9.86 -4.47 26.46
N GLU A 178 -10.73 -4.02 27.36
CA GLU A 178 -12.00 -4.72 27.64
C GLU A 178 -12.99 -4.68 26.48
N ALA A 179 -12.96 -3.62 25.65
CA ALA A 179 -13.78 -3.56 24.45
C ALA A 179 -13.38 -4.67 23.46
N VAL A 180 -12.07 -4.84 23.24
CA VAL A 180 -11.55 -5.94 22.41
C VAL A 180 -11.94 -7.30 22.99
N ARG A 181 -11.71 -7.54 24.29
CA ARG A 181 -12.09 -8.81 24.94
C ARG A 181 -13.59 -9.11 24.83
N LYS A 182 -14.43 -8.07 25.01
CA LYS A 182 -15.87 -8.19 24.86
C LYS A 182 -16.25 -8.58 23.43
N ASN A 183 -15.70 -7.89 22.44
CA ASN A 183 -15.95 -8.17 21.02
C ASN A 183 -15.53 -9.59 20.64
N VAL A 184 -14.34 -10.04 21.07
CA VAL A 184 -13.86 -11.41 20.82
C VAL A 184 -14.78 -12.46 21.46
N ARG A 185 -15.24 -12.21 22.69
CA ARG A 185 -16.18 -13.10 23.37
C ARG A 185 -17.52 -13.17 22.62
N GLN A 186 -18.06 -12.01 22.21
CA GLN A 186 -19.32 -11.95 21.46
C GLN A 186 -19.21 -12.63 20.10
N ALA A 187 -18.08 -12.48 19.40
CA ALA A 187 -17.80 -13.21 18.16
C ALA A 187 -17.82 -14.73 18.38
N LYS A 188 -17.08 -15.23 19.39
CA LYS A 188 -17.07 -16.66 19.73
C LYS A 188 -18.45 -17.19 20.13
N GLU A 189 -19.24 -16.41 20.88
CA GLU A 189 -20.61 -16.78 21.26
C GLU A 189 -21.56 -16.85 20.06
N LYS A 190 -21.32 -16.07 18.99
CA LYS A 190 -22.12 -16.11 17.75
C LYS A 190 -21.72 -17.26 16.83
N LEU A 191 -20.42 -17.51 16.68
CA LEU A 191 -19.89 -18.55 15.79
C LEU A 191 -20.05 -19.98 16.32
N ASN A 192 -20.27 -20.16 17.63
CA ASN A 192 -20.50 -21.47 18.26
C ASN A 192 -22.00 -21.84 18.37
N LYS A 193 -22.89 -21.15 17.66
CA LYS A 193 -24.33 -21.46 17.60
C LYS A 193 -24.65 -22.41 16.47
#